data_AF-W4PDA3-F1
#
_entry.id   AF-W4PDA3-F1
#
_cell.length_a   1.000
_cell.length_b   1.000
_cell.length_c   1.000
_cell.angle_alpha   90.00
_cell.angle_beta   90.00
_cell.angle_gamma   90.00
#
_symmetry.space_group_name_H-M   'P 1'
#
loop_
_entity.id
_entity.type
_entity.pdbx_description
1 polymer ?
#
loop_
_entity_poly.entity_id
_entity_poly.type
_entity_poly.pdbx_seq_one_letter_code
_entity_poly.pdbx_strand_id
1 'polypeptide(L)'
;MKMKEKLQKLFGWVKISNRPKHLVAGALIFITMMIQGVVLDIRIGDVAVMAFSTVLIAALSVEYKDMLWGGKFDWLDVLATVLVPGVIALVASLF
;
A
#
# COMPACT_ATOMS: atom_id res chain seq x y z
N MET A 1 -6.03 -30.31 -2.37
CA MET A 1 -5.04 -29.32 -1.90
C MET A 1 -5.34 -28.97 -0.45
N LYS A 2 -4.41 -29.27 0.46
CA LYS A 2 -4.55 -29.07 1.91
C LYS A 2 -4.61 -27.56 2.21
N MET A 3 -5.27 -27.15 3.31
CA MET A 3 -5.43 -25.72 3.67
C MET A 3 -4.10 -24.97 3.79
N LYS A 4 -3.06 -25.64 4.29
CA LYS A 4 -1.68 -25.12 4.37
C LYS A 4 -1.09 -24.78 2.99
N GLU A 5 -1.36 -25.60 1.98
CA GLU A 5 -0.90 -25.37 0.60
C GLU A 5 -1.63 -24.18 -0.04
N LYS A 6 -2.94 -24.02 0.24
CA LYS A 6 -3.72 -22.83 -0.17
C LYS A 6 -3.11 -21.54 0.41
N LEU A 7 -2.80 -21.53 1.70
CA LEU A 7 -2.19 -20.39 2.38
C LEU A 7 -0.79 -20.07 1.87
N GLN A 8 0.05 -21.09 1.63
CA GLN A 8 1.38 -20.87 1.04
C GLN A 8 1.29 -20.30 -0.38
N LYS A 9 0.31 -20.74 -1.17
CA LYS A 9 0.11 -20.17 -2.51
C LYS A 9 -0.41 -18.73 -2.45
N LEU A 10 -1.30 -18.42 -1.49
CA LEU A 10 -1.90 -17.10 -1.34
C LEU A 10 -0.95 -16.06 -0.75
N PHE A 11 -0.05 -16.44 0.17
CA PHE A 11 0.89 -15.50 0.82
C PHE A 11 2.34 -15.65 0.34
N GLY A 12 2.63 -16.69 -0.44
CA GLY A 12 3.97 -16.95 -0.96
C GLY A 12 4.46 -15.83 -1.86
N TRP A 13 3.59 -15.26 -2.71
CA TRP A 13 3.96 -14.19 -3.64
C TRP A 13 4.47 -12.92 -2.92
N VAL A 14 3.96 -12.63 -1.72
CA VAL A 14 4.42 -11.50 -0.88
C VAL A 14 5.85 -11.74 -0.36
N LYS A 15 6.26 -12.99 -0.16
CA LYS A 15 7.57 -13.34 0.42
C LYS A 15 8.67 -13.59 -0.62
N ILE A 16 8.31 -13.71 -1.90
CA ILE A 16 9.24 -14.12 -2.97
C ILE A 16 10.05 -12.93 -3.54
N SER A 17 9.65 -11.68 -3.27
CA SER A 17 10.28 -10.46 -3.81
C SER A 17 10.59 -9.44 -2.70
N ASN A 18 11.05 -8.24 -3.07
CA ASN A 18 11.16 -7.06 -2.21
C ASN A 18 9.80 -6.52 -1.70
N ARG A 19 8.68 -7.19 -1.98
CA ARG A 19 7.31 -6.81 -1.57
C ARG A 19 7.10 -6.53 -0.08
N PRO A 20 7.82 -7.16 0.88
CA PRO A 20 7.75 -6.71 2.27
C PRO A 20 8.21 -5.27 2.46
N LYS A 21 9.19 -4.80 1.65
CA LYS A 21 9.62 -3.39 1.65
C LYS A 21 8.55 -2.47 1.06
N HIS A 22 7.83 -2.91 0.02
CA HIS A 22 6.69 -2.17 -0.53
C HIS A 22 5.55 -2.02 0.48
N LEU A 23 5.22 -3.10 1.22
CA LEU A 23 4.26 -3.05 2.32
C LEU A 23 4.67 -2.04 3.40
N VAL A 24 5.93 -2.08 3.83
CA VAL A 24 6.47 -1.14 4.82
C VAL A 24 6.44 0.31 4.29
N ALA A 25 6.84 0.54 3.04
CA ALA A 25 6.82 1.86 2.42
C ALA A 25 5.39 2.45 2.37
N GLY A 26 4.42 1.65 1.92
CA GLY A 26 3.01 2.07 1.89
C GLY A 26 2.46 2.39 3.27
N ALA A 27 2.77 1.55 4.27
CA ALA A 27 2.35 1.78 5.66
C ALA A 27 2.96 3.06 6.25
N LEU A 28 4.25 3.33 6.01
CA LEU A 28 4.92 4.53 6.50
C LEU A 28 4.28 5.81 5.94
N ILE A 29 4.11 5.88 4.61
CA ILE A 29 3.47 7.04 3.96
C ILE A 29 2.06 7.25 4.51
N PHE A 30 1.28 6.18 4.62
CA PHE A 30 -0.09 6.25 5.14
C PHE A 30 -0.14 6.79 6.57
N ILE A 31 0.65 6.21 7.49
CA ILE A 31 0.69 6.63 8.90
C ILE A 31 1.11 8.09 9.02
N THR A 32 2.11 8.53 8.24
CA THR A 32 2.55 9.93 8.23
C THR A 32 1.42 10.89 7.81
N MET A 33 0.61 10.51 6.82
CA MET A 33 -0.56 11.32 6.42
C MET A 33 -1.66 11.30 7.48
N MET A 34 -1.92 10.15 8.12
CA MET A 34 -2.91 10.05 9.19
C MET A 34 -2.55 10.95 10.39
N ILE A 35 -1.28 10.99 10.79
CA ILE A 35 -0.78 11.87 11.87
C ILE A 35 -1.04 13.35 11.52
N GLN A 36 -0.81 13.75 10.27
CA GLN A 36 -1.10 15.11 9.83
C GLN A 36 -2.58 15.45 9.94
N GLY A 37 -3.49 14.53 9.55
CA GLY A 37 -4.93 14.74 9.71
C GLY A 37 -5.35 14.93 11.15
N VAL A 38 -4.75 14.19 12.10
CA VAL A 38 -4.99 14.38 13.54
C VAL A 38 -4.52 15.77 13.99
N VAL A 39 -3.33 16.20 13.57
CA VAL A 39 -2.79 17.53 13.92
C VAL A 39 -3.66 18.67 13.38
N LEU A 40 -4.27 18.46 12.21
CA LEU A 40 -5.10 19.45 11.51
C LEU A 40 -6.60 19.34 11.82
N ASP A 41 -7.00 18.45 12.73
CA ASP A 41 -8.41 18.18 13.08
C ASP A 41 -9.30 17.84 11.87
N ILE A 42 -8.78 17.00 10.97
CA ILE A 42 -9.50 16.53 9.78
C ILE A 42 -10.26 15.25 10.12
N ARG A 43 -11.49 15.10 9.60
CA ARG A 43 -12.29 13.87 9.77
C ARG A 43 -11.49 12.64 9.34
N ILE A 44 -11.54 11.58 10.14
CA ILE A 44 -10.71 10.37 9.94
C ILE A 44 -10.91 9.74 8.56
N GLY A 45 -12.15 9.65 8.08
CA GLY A 45 -12.43 9.14 6.73
C GLY A 45 -11.83 10.01 5.61
N ASP A 46 -11.86 11.34 5.76
CA ASP A 46 -11.29 12.26 4.75
C ASP A 46 -9.76 12.13 4.69
N VAL A 47 -9.07 12.13 5.84
CA VAL A 47 -7.62 11.93 5.86
C VAL A 47 -7.24 10.53 5.38
N ALA A 48 -8.03 9.49 5.68
CA ALA A 48 -7.71 8.14 5.23
C ALA A 48 -7.81 8.00 3.69
N VAL A 49 -8.78 8.65 3.06
CA VAL A 49 -8.88 8.71 1.59
C VAL A 49 -7.68 9.48 1.01
N MET A 50 -7.35 10.65 1.56
CA MET A 50 -6.19 11.43 1.12
C MET A 50 -4.87 10.64 1.29
N ALA A 51 -4.69 9.98 2.43
CA ALA A 51 -3.53 9.16 2.73
C ALA A 51 -3.40 8.00 1.73
N PHE A 52 -4.51 7.32 1.40
CA PHE A 52 -4.51 6.26 0.38
C PHE A 52 -4.15 6.80 -1.01
N SER A 53 -4.71 7.93 -1.42
CA SER A 53 -4.35 8.58 -2.69
C SER A 53 -2.85 8.90 -2.75
N THR A 54 -2.27 9.42 -1.67
CA THR A 54 -0.83 9.67 -1.58
C THR A 54 0.00 8.40 -1.73
N VAL A 55 -0.39 7.30 -1.07
CA VAL A 55 0.29 6.00 -1.21
C VAL A 55 0.20 5.49 -2.65
N LEU A 56 -0.97 5.58 -3.29
CA LEU A 56 -1.16 5.14 -4.67
C LEU A 56 -0.30 5.94 -5.64
N ILE A 57 -0.25 7.26 -5.48
CA ILE A 57 0.62 8.14 -6.28
C ILE A 57 2.08 7.75 -6.10
N ALA A 58 2.53 7.52 -4.86
CA ALA A 58 3.90 7.11 -4.59
C ALA A 58 4.23 5.75 -5.21
N ALA A 59 3.34 4.76 -5.06
CA ALA A 59 3.51 3.42 -5.64
C ALA A 59 3.65 3.48 -7.17
N LEU A 60 2.76 4.20 -7.85
CA LEU A 60 2.81 4.37 -9.30
C LEU A 60 4.05 5.15 -9.74
N SER A 61 4.44 6.19 -9.00
CA SER A 61 5.61 7.02 -9.32
C SER A 61 6.92 6.24 -9.22
N VAL A 62 7.07 5.39 -8.20
CA VAL A 62 8.27 4.55 -8.00
C VAL A 62 8.40 3.53 -9.12
N GLU A 63 7.31 2.83 -9.46
CA GLU A 63 7.31 1.83 -10.54
C GLU A 63 7.49 2.46 -11.93
N TYR A 64 6.87 3.63 -12.16
CA TYR A 64 7.08 4.38 -13.39
C TYR A 64 8.55 4.82 -13.53
N LYS A 65 9.14 5.34 -12.45
CA LYS A 65 10.58 5.68 -12.42
C LYS A 65 11.44 4.45 -12.69
N ASP A 66 11.14 3.30 -12.08
CA ASP A 66 11.92 2.07 -12.29
C ASP A 66 11.87 1.60 -13.75
N MET A 67 10.68 1.64 -14.36
CA MET A 67 10.48 1.35 -15.78
C MET A 67 11.32 2.25 -16.69
N LEU A 68 11.44 3.55 -16.37
CA LEU A 68 12.27 4.48 -17.14
C LEU A 68 13.78 4.19 -17.03
N TRP A 69 14.21 3.47 -15.99
CA TRP A 69 15.63 3.15 -15.73
C TRP A 69 16.00 1.73 -16.17
N GLY A 70 15.18 1.13 -17.06
CA GLY A 70 15.41 -0.21 -17.62
C GLY A 70 14.78 -1.35 -16.81
N GLY A 71 14.03 -1.03 -15.75
CA GLY A 71 13.18 -1.98 -15.02
C GLY A 71 11.90 -2.34 -15.78
N LYS A 72 11.07 -3.20 -15.17
CA LYS A 72 9.71 -3.50 -15.65
C LYS A 72 8.73 -3.00 -14.61
N PHE A 73 7.64 -2.39 -15.07
CA PHE A 73 6.56 -1.99 -14.18
C PHE A 73 5.93 -3.23 -13.50
N ASP A 74 6.08 -3.39 -12.19
CA ASP A 74 5.53 -4.52 -11.43
C ASP A 74 4.23 -4.12 -10.70
N TRP A 75 3.10 -4.51 -11.29
CA TRP A 75 1.79 -4.31 -10.67
C TRP A 75 1.63 -5.00 -9.31
N LEU A 76 2.39 -6.08 -9.04
CA LEU A 76 2.36 -6.73 -7.72
C LEU A 76 3.07 -5.90 -6.67
N ASP A 77 4.04 -5.08 -7.06
CA ASP A 77 4.75 -4.17 -6.15
C ASP A 77 3.89 -2.92 -5.87
N VAL A 78 3.15 -2.42 -6.88
CA VAL A 78 2.06 -1.45 -6.66
C VAL A 78 1.02 -2.02 -5.68
N LEU A 79 0.52 -3.24 -5.94
CA LEU A 79 -0.48 -3.89 -5.09
C LEU A 79 0.04 -4.08 -3.67
N ALA A 80 1.27 -4.56 -3.50
CA ALA A 80 1.90 -4.73 -2.19
C ALA A 80 2.01 -3.39 -1.44
N THR A 81 2.25 -2.29 -2.14
CA THR A 81 2.35 -0.95 -1.53
C THR A 81 0.98 -0.45 -1.06
N VAL A 82 -0.09 -0.68 -1.83
CA VAL A 82 -1.42 -0.10 -1.55
C VAL A 82 -2.34 -1.01 -0.74
N LEU A 83 -2.06 -2.32 -0.62
CA LEU A 83 -3.00 -3.30 -0.06
C LEU A 83 -3.44 -2.97 1.37
N VAL A 84 -2.49 -2.80 2.29
CA VAL A 84 -2.80 -2.51 3.69
C VAL A 84 -3.42 -1.11 3.85
N PRO A 85 -2.83 -0.05 3.27
CA PRO A 85 -3.45 1.28 3.26
C PRO A 85 -4.88 1.30 2.71
N GLY A 86 -5.14 0.58 1.62
CA GLY A 86 -6.46 0.55 0.97
C GLY A 86 -7.54 -0.10 1.84
N VAL A 87 -7.21 -1.21 2.52
CA VAL A 87 -8.15 -1.85 3.46
C VAL A 87 -8.46 -0.91 4.63
N ILE A 88 -7.44 -0.25 5.19
CA ILE A 88 -7.64 0.70 6.30
C ILE A 88 -8.46 1.90 5.84
N ALA A 89 -8.16 2.48 4.67
CA ALA A 89 -8.90 3.62 4.13
C ALA A 89 -10.37 3.30 3.87
N LEU A 90 -10.67 2.12 3.35
CA LEU A 90 -12.05 1.66 3.17
C LEU A 90 -12.80 1.61 4.50
N VAL A 91 -12.20 1.01 5.54
CA VAL A 91 -12.83 0.92 6.86
C VAL A 91 -12.97 2.29 7.52
N ALA A 92 -11.93 3.12 7.44
CA ALA A 92 -11.91 4.46 8.02
C ALA A 92 -12.91 5.40 7.34
N SER A 93 -13.18 5.25 6.05
CA SER A 93 -14.17 6.06 5.32
C SER A 93 -15.62 5.90 5.82
N LEU A 94 -15.87 4.90 6.66
CA LEU A 94 -17.17 4.69 7.31
C LEU A 94 -17.36 5.55 8.58
N PHE A 95 -16.33 6.30 8.99
CA PHE A 95 -16.30 7.16 10.18
C PHE A 95 -15.87 8.59 9.82
#